data_AF-A0A820N7N0-F1
#
_entry.id   AF-A0A820N7N0-F1
#
_cell.length_a   1.000
_cell.length_b   1.000
_cell.length_c   1.000
_cell.angle_alpha   90.00
_cell.angle_beta   90.00
_cell.angle_gamma   90.00
#
_symmetry.space_group_name_H-M   'P 1'
#
loop_
_entity.id
_entity.type
_entity.pdbx_description
1 polymer ?
#
loop_
_entity_poly.entity_id
_entity_poly.type
_entity_poly.pdbx_seq_one_letter_code
_entity_poly.pdbx_strand_id
1 'polypeptide(L)'
;YYSYCQQCDQSSDIARFDCYPENDATQEKCLTRNCCWRQPFENRNQREKHFSAFHDINVPYCYYPKDFPTYKLQTNEQTEFGQRLRINKSETTYMPHDIIDLTVDLIYETEHRFRIRIYDTIYKRYEVPLEVPVITKKTNQTDYDVKINSNPFSLLITRKSTGVTL
;
A
#
# COMPACT_ATOMS: atom_id res chain seq x y z
N TYR A 1 0.55 -12.43 -24.74
CA TYR A 1 -0.11 -11.16 -25.14
C TYR A 1 -1.48 -10.95 -24.50
N TYR A 2 -2.36 -11.95 -24.37
CA TYR A 2 -3.67 -11.77 -23.70
C TYR A 2 -3.59 -11.42 -22.20
N SER A 3 -2.59 -11.92 -21.46
CA SER A 3 -2.45 -11.68 -20.00
C SER A 3 -2.13 -10.23 -19.63
N TYR A 4 -1.31 -9.54 -20.44
CA TYR A 4 -0.88 -8.16 -20.17
C TYR A 4 -2.06 -7.16 -20.23
N CYS A 5 -3.02 -7.38 -21.13
CA CYS A 5 -4.16 -6.48 -21.28
C CYS A 5 -5.14 -6.50 -20.10
N GLN A 6 -5.28 -7.65 -19.43
CA GLN A 6 -6.22 -7.82 -18.32
C GLN A 6 -5.70 -7.22 -17.00
N GLN A 7 -4.41 -7.33 -16.74
CA GLN A 7 -3.74 -6.79 -15.54
C GLN A 7 -3.68 -5.26 -15.54
N CYS A 8 -3.60 -4.67 -16.73
CA CYS A 8 -3.56 -3.22 -16.93
C CYS A 8 -4.95 -2.58 -17.06
N ASP A 9 -6.03 -3.32 -16.90
CA ASP A 9 -7.38 -2.78 -16.98
C ASP A 9 -7.89 -2.33 -15.61
N GLN A 10 -7.49 -1.13 -15.19
CA GLN A 10 -8.01 -0.51 -13.97
C GLN A 10 -9.40 0.05 -14.22
N SER A 11 -10.28 -0.05 -13.22
CA SER A 11 -11.70 0.33 -13.34
C SER A 11 -11.93 1.84 -13.49
N SER A 12 -10.94 2.66 -13.11
CA SER A 12 -10.98 4.12 -13.28
C SER A 12 -9.56 4.69 -13.27
N ASP A 13 -9.42 5.94 -13.73
CA ASP A 13 -8.17 6.69 -13.62
C ASP A 13 -7.79 7.00 -12.17
N ILE A 14 -8.77 7.22 -11.29
CA ILE A 14 -8.56 7.52 -9.87
C ILE A 14 -7.95 6.31 -9.12
N ALA A 15 -8.20 5.09 -9.60
CA ALA A 15 -7.65 3.89 -9.00
C ALA A 15 -6.18 3.62 -9.41
N ARG A 16 -5.59 4.44 -10.27
CA ARG A 16 -4.21 4.25 -10.72
C ARG A 16 -3.22 4.80 -9.70
N PHE A 17 -2.30 3.95 -9.28
CA PHE A 17 -1.14 4.34 -8.47
C PHE A 17 0.09 4.41 -9.35
N ASP A 18 0.83 5.51 -9.23
CA ASP A 18 2.01 5.79 -10.05
C ASP A 18 3.14 4.78 -9.80
N CYS A 19 3.62 4.14 -10.87
CA CYS A 19 4.74 3.20 -10.85
C CYS A 19 6.06 3.84 -11.36
N TYR A 20 6.01 5.08 -11.80
CA TYR A 20 7.18 5.87 -12.15
C TYR A 20 7.09 7.27 -11.53
N PRO A 21 7.18 7.37 -10.19
CA PRO A 21 7.07 8.65 -9.48
C PRO A 21 8.27 9.58 -9.70
N GLU A 22 9.36 9.07 -10.27
CA GLU A 22 10.47 9.92 -10.71
C GLU A 22 10.12 10.69 -11.98
N ASN A 23 10.90 11.71 -12.31
CA ASN A 23 10.70 12.48 -13.55
C ASN A 23 11.06 11.64 -14.80
N ASP A 24 10.55 12.03 -15.96
CA ASP A 24 10.88 11.46 -17.28
C ASP A 24 10.42 10.02 -17.52
N ALA A 25 9.21 9.69 -17.05
CA ALA A 25 8.55 8.43 -17.38
C ALA A 25 8.33 8.28 -18.90
N THR A 26 8.80 7.17 -19.46
CA THR A 26 8.51 6.77 -20.85
C THR A 26 7.83 5.41 -20.85
N GLN A 27 7.15 5.08 -21.96
CA GLN A 27 6.54 3.75 -22.12
C GLN A 27 7.57 2.64 -21.91
N GLU A 28 8.73 2.73 -22.54
CA GLU A 28 9.80 1.74 -22.41
C GLU A 28 10.23 1.55 -20.96
N LYS A 29 10.58 2.65 -20.26
CA LYS A 29 10.99 2.61 -18.85
C LYS A 29 9.91 2.03 -17.94
N CYS A 30 8.64 2.36 -18.21
CA CYS A 30 7.50 1.82 -17.46
C CYS A 30 7.37 0.31 -17.63
N LEU A 31 7.47 -0.17 -18.87
CA LEU A 31 7.37 -1.60 -19.18
C LEU A 31 8.55 -2.39 -18.60
N THR A 32 9.76 -1.81 -18.54
CA THR A 32 10.91 -2.42 -17.86
C THR A 32 10.67 -2.63 -16.37
N ARG A 33 9.81 -1.82 -15.74
CA ARG A 33 9.38 -2.01 -14.34
C ARG A 33 8.24 -3.02 -14.18
N ASN A 34 7.85 -3.72 -15.25
CA ASN A 34 6.67 -4.58 -15.32
C ASN A 34 5.36 -3.84 -14.98
N CYS A 35 5.30 -2.56 -15.32
CA CYS A 35 4.13 -1.73 -15.10
C CYS A 35 3.28 -1.50 -16.35
N CYS A 36 2.14 -0.86 -16.13
CA CYS A 36 1.16 -0.59 -17.17
C CYS A 36 1.35 0.81 -17.73
N TRP A 37 1.39 0.93 -19.07
CA TRP A 37 1.44 2.22 -19.76
C TRP A 37 0.16 2.46 -20.55
N ARG A 38 -0.70 3.38 -20.09
CA ARG A 38 -1.91 3.78 -20.84
C ARG A 38 -2.27 5.25 -20.58
N GLN A 39 -2.78 5.92 -21.60
CA GLN A 39 -3.39 7.24 -21.43
C GLN A 39 -4.58 7.20 -20.45
N PRO A 40 -4.78 8.27 -19.66
CA PRO A 40 -6.00 8.48 -18.89
C PRO A 40 -7.25 8.35 -19.77
N PHE A 41 -8.34 7.81 -19.23
CA PHE A 41 -9.62 7.67 -19.92
C PHE A 41 -10.18 9.02 -20.38
N GLU A 42 -10.04 10.10 -19.59
CA GLU A 42 -10.50 11.44 -19.97
C GLU A 42 -9.80 11.95 -21.24
N ASN A 43 -8.52 11.64 -21.42
CA ASN A 43 -7.74 12.03 -22.59
C ASN A 43 -8.06 11.20 -23.85
N ARG A 44 -8.84 10.11 -23.74
CA ARG A 44 -9.26 9.31 -24.91
C ARG A 44 -10.45 9.92 -25.65
N ASN A 45 -11.23 10.77 -24.98
CA ASN A 45 -12.49 11.33 -25.51
C ASN A 45 -12.51 12.86 -25.67
N GLN A 46 -11.41 13.58 -25.38
CA GLN A 46 -11.38 15.05 -25.49
C GLN A 46 -10.64 15.55 -26.72
N ARG A 47 -11.41 15.75 -27.81
CA ARG A 47 -11.16 16.77 -28.84
C ARG A 47 -11.60 18.17 -28.39
N GLU A 48 -12.16 18.32 -27.19
CA GLU A 48 -12.71 19.60 -26.71
C GLU A 48 -12.22 19.87 -25.28
N LYS A 49 -11.32 20.85 -25.17
CA LYS A 49 -10.83 21.42 -23.92
C LYS A 49 -11.97 22.25 -23.29
N HIS A 50 -12.63 21.70 -22.27
CA HIS A 50 -13.40 22.52 -21.34
C HIS A 50 -12.73 22.46 -19.96
N PHE A 51 -12.19 23.61 -19.56
CA PHE A 51 -11.52 23.85 -18.28
C PHE A 51 -12.52 23.69 -17.13
N SER A 52 -12.43 22.59 -16.39
CA SER A 52 -13.01 22.47 -15.05
C SER A 52 -11.88 22.41 -14.02
N ALA A 53 -12.12 23.00 -12.84
CA ALA A 53 -11.13 23.30 -11.80
C ALA A 53 -10.55 22.07 -11.05
N PHE A 54 -10.63 20.86 -11.64
CA PHE A 54 -10.12 19.60 -11.10
C PHE A 54 -9.03 18.96 -11.98
N HIS A 55 -8.54 19.65 -13.01
CA HIS A 55 -7.60 19.12 -14.02
C HIS A 55 -6.14 18.93 -13.53
N ASP A 56 -5.83 19.21 -12.25
CA ASP A 56 -4.48 19.03 -11.68
C ASP A 56 -4.25 17.66 -11.03
N ILE A 57 -5.15 16.69 -11.20
CA ILE A 57 -4.83 15.30 -10.87
C ILE A 57 -3.95 14.77 -12.00
N ASN A 58 -2.64 14.78 -11.79
CA ASN A 58 -1.67 14.17 -12.70
C ASN A 58 -1.85 12.64 -12.74
N VAL A 59 -2.86 12.17 -13.48
CA VAL A 59 -3.16 10.75 -13.63
C VAL A 59 -1.97 10.07 -14.32
N PRO A 60 -1.33 9.08 -13.68
CA PRO A 60 -0.10 8.52 -14.20
C PRO A 60 -0.36 7.70 -15.47
N TYR A 61 0.48 7.96 -16.48
CA TYR A 61 0.56 7.12 -17.67
C TYR A 61 1.14 5.75 -17.32
N CYS A 62 2.14 5.74 -16.42
CA CYS A 62 2.77 4.54 -15.89
C CYS A 62 2.20 4.18 -14.51
N TYR A 63 1.47 3.08 -14.39
CA TYR A 63 0.82 2.70 -13.14
C TYR A 63 1.01 1.21 -12.81
N TYR A 64 0.85 0.88 -11.53
CA TYR A 64 0.96 -0.52 -11.08
C TYR A 64 -0.18 -1.39 -11.67
N PRO A 65 0.15 -2.58 -12.21
CA PRO A 65 -0.87 -3.57 -12.54
C PRO A 65 -1.54 -4.10 -11.27
N LYS A 66 -2.73 -4.69 -11.43
CA LYS A 66 -3.50 -5.25 -10.29
C LYS A 66 -2.76 -6.35 -9.53
N ASP A 67 -1.87 -7.07 -10.19
CA ASP A 67 -1.11 -8.19 -9.67
C ASP A 67 0.38 -7.86 -9.50
N PHE A 68 0.73 -6.58 -9.41
CA PHE A 68 2.10 -6.17 -9.13
C PHE A 68 2.62 -6.86 -7.84
N PRO A 69 3.86 -7.39 -7.83
CA PRO A 69 4.37 -8.13 -6.68
C PRO A 69 4.35 -7.31 -5.39
N THR A 70 3.66 -7.84 -4.38
CA THR A 70 3.51 -7.21 -3.07
C THR A 70 3.63 -8.25 -1.96
N TYR A 71 3.59 -7.79 -0.72
CA TYR A 71 3.73 -8.66 0.44
C TYR A 71 2.49 -9.54 0.65
N LYS A 72 2.71 -10.72 1.21
CA LYS A 72 1.69 -11.67 1.64
C LYS A 72 1.90 -12.01 3.10
N LEU A 73 0.82 -12.24 3.82
CA LEU A 73 0.86 -12.69 5.21
C LEU A 73 1.37 -14.13 5.28
N GLN A 74 2.40 -14.35 6.10
CA GLN A 74 2.97 -15.66 6.39
C GLN A 74 2.47 -16.20 7.73
N THR A 75 2.62 -15.42 8.79
CA THR A 75 2.16 -15.80 10.14
C THR A 75 1.47 -14.63 10.83
N ASN A 76 0.60 -14.96 11.79
CA ASN A 76 -0.10 -14.01 12.64
C ASN A 76 -0.14 -14.58 14.06
N GLU A 77 0.65 -14.00 14.94
CA GLU A 77 0.84 -14.43 16.32
C GLU A 77 0.22 -13.40 17.27
N GLN A 78 -0.46 -13.85 18.32
CA GLN A 78 -0.94 -12.96 19.37
C GLN A 78 0.22 -12.57 20.29
N THR A 79 0.24 -11.31 20.72
CA THR A 79 1.21 -10.80 21.68
C THR A 79 0.50 -10.11 22.84
N GLU A 80 1.22 -9.78 23.91
CA GLU A 80 0.68 -9.01 25.03
C GLU A 80 0.20 -7.61 24.59
N PHE A 81 0.71 -7.09 23.47
CA PHE A 81 0.40 -5.75 22.96
C PHE A 81 -0.59 -5.76 21.78
N GLY A 82 -0.93 -6.94 21.24
CA GLY A 82 -1.74 -7.05 20.03
C GLY A 82 -1.38 -8.26 19.20
N GLN A 83 -0.84 -8.01 18.01
CA GLN A 83 -0.49 -9.05 17.05
C GLN A 83 0.88 -8.78 16.43
N ARG A 84 1.62 -9.85 16.16
CA ARG A 84 2.86 -9.83 15.38
C ARG A 84 2.66 -10.64 14.12
N LEU A 85 2.88 -10.00 12.98
CA LEU A 85 2.74 -10.61 11.67
C LEU A 85 4.12 -10.80 11.05
N ARG A 86 4.33 -11.90 10.34
CA ARG A 86 5.40 -11.97 9.34
C ARG A 86 4.77 -11.83 7.97
N ILE A 87 5.32 -10.95 7.15
CA ILE A 87 4.91 -10.75 5.77
C ILE A 87 6.12 -10.95 4.87
N ASN A 88 5.91 -11.52 3.69
CA ASN A 88 6.99 -11.65 2.71
C ASN A 88 6.56 -11.28 1.29
N LYS A 89 7.53 -10.89 0.47
CA LYS A 89 7.35 -10.70 -0.97
C LYS A 89 7.85 -11.94 -1.71
N SER A 90 7.18 -12.36 -2.79
CA SER A 90 7.60 -13.55 -3.55
C SER A 90 8.81 -13.30 -4.46
N GLU A 91 9.05 -12.05 -4.84
CA GLU A 91 10.08 -11.63 -5.79
C GLU A 91 10.48 -10.18 -5.52
N THR A 92 11.67 -9.79 -5.93
CA THR A 92 12.10 -8.38 -5.93
C THR A 92 11.47 -7.62 -7.09
N THR A 93 11.26 -6.34 -6.90
CA THR A 93 10.72 -5.40 -7.88
C THR A 93 11.84 -4.53 -8.45
N TYR A 94 11.48 -3.46 -9.18
CA TYR A 94 12.44 -2.46 -9.63
C TYR A 94 13.01 -1.61 -8.48
N MET A 95 12.44 -1.72 -7.27
CA MET A 95 12.88 -0.96 -6.11
C MET A 95 14.25 -1.46 -5.62
N PRO A 96 15.23 -0.55 -5.43
CA PRO A 96 16.55 -0.96 -4.98
C PRO A 96 16.49 -1.45 -3.53
N HIS A 97 17.16 -2.58 -3.26
CA HIS A 97 17.26 -3.18 -1.92
C HIS A 97 15.90 -3.57 -1.32
N ASP A 98 15.03 -4.18 -2.12
CA ASP A 98 13.79 -4.79 -1.64
C ASP A 98 14.06 -5.73 -0.46
N ILE A 99 13.36 -5.52 0.65
CA ILE A 99 13.47 -6.37 1.85
C ILE A 99 12.39 -7.43 1.78
N ILE A 100 12.78 -8.68 1.48
CA ILE A 100 11.83 -9.75 1.19
C ILE A 100 10.96 -10.12 2.39
N ASP A 101 11.54 -10.20 3.59
CA ASP A 101 10.85 -10.58 4.81
C ASP A 101 10.77 -9.39 5.78
N LEU A 102 9.55 -9.06 6.21
CA LEU A 102 9.30 -8.00 7.17
C LEU A 102 8.45 -8.52 8.32
N THR A 103 8.63 -7.90 9.48
CA THR A 103 7.76 -8.08 10.63
C THR A 103 6.86 -6.86 10.79
N VAL A 104 5.57 -7.12 11.05
CA VAL A 104 4.59 -6.09 11.37
C VAL A 104 4.07 -6.28 12.78
N ASP A 105 4.34 -5.34 13.67
CA ASP A 105 3.70 -5.30 14.99
C ASP A 105 2.47 -4.39 14.92
N LEU A 106 1.31 -4.97 15.22
CA LEU A 106 0.04 -4.28 15.41
C LEU A 106 -0.19 -4.08 16.90
N ILE A 107 -0.10 -2.84 17.35
CA ILE A 107 -0.01 -2.48 18.76
C ILE A 107 -1.26 -1.68 19.15
N TYR A 108 -2.04 -2.23 20.07
CA TYR A 108 -3.29 -1.65 20.55
C TYR A 108 -3.02 -0.82 21.81
N GLU A 109 -2.47 0.38 21.62
CA GLU A 109 -1.94 1.18 22.72
C GLU A 109 -3.03 1.71 23.65
N THR A 110 -4.10 2.30 23.09
CA THR A 110 -5.22 2.87 23.87
C THR A 110 -6.52 2.70 23.12
N GLU A 111 -7.65 3.07 23.73
CA GLU A 111 -8.96 3.06 23.07
C GLU A 111 -8.99 3.80 21.74
N HIS A 112 -8.23 4.90 21.62
CA HIS A 112 -8.23 5.80 20.47
C HIS A 112 -6.90 5.82 19.72
N ARG A 113 -5.95 4.93 20.07
CA ARG A 113 -4.60 4.93 19.48
C ARG A 113 -4.15 3.53 19.12
N PHE A 114 -4.10 3.31 17.81
CA PHE A 114 -3.50 2.15 17.17
C PHE A 114 -2.12 2.51 16.63
N ARG A 115 -1.15 1.61 16.80
CA ARG A 115 0.19 1.79 16.23
C ARG A 115 0.59 0.59 15.39
N ILE A 116 1.12 0.88 14.22
CA ILE A 116 1.67 -0.11 13.29
C ILE A 116 3.17 0.12 13.21
N ARG A 117 3.96 -0.95 13.34
CA ARG A 117 5.40 -0.93 13.05
C ARG A 117 5.68 -1.97 11.99
N ILE A 118 6.31 -1.57 10.88
CA ILE A 118 6.80 -2.47 9.84
C ILE A 118 8.31 -2.35 9.84
N TYR A 119 9.03 -3.44 10.07
CA TYR A 119 10.47 -3.39 10.25
C TYR A 119 11.17 -4.67 9.79
N ASP A 120 12.45 -4.53 9.49
CA ASP A 120 13.38 -5.61 9.20
C ASP A 120 13.95 -6.16 10.52
N THR A 121 13.86 -7.47 10.72
CA THR A 121 14.40 -8.15 11.90
C THR A 121 15.88 -8.50 11.78
N ILE A 122 16.42 -8.54 10.56
CA ILE A 122 17.82 -8.91 10.27
C ILE A 122 18.70 -7.67 10.39
N TYR A 123 18.34 -6.59 9.70
CA TYR A 123 19.11 -5.35 9.70
C TYR A 123 18.33 -4.23 10.37
N LYS A 124 18.79 -3.82 11.55
CA LYS A 124 18.20 -2.69 12.26
C LYS A 124 18.32 -1.42 11.41
N ARG A 125 17.18 -0.86 11.04
CA ARG A 125 17.10 0.40 10.30
C ARG A 125 17.06 1.59 11.26
N TYR A 126 17.30 2.78 10.72
CA TYR A 126 17.18 4.01 11.49
C TYR A 126 15.75 4.16 12.06
N GLU A 127 15.66 4.45 13.35
CA GLU A 127 14.43 4.85 14.04
C GLU A 127 14.65 6.26 14.58
N VAL A 128 13.66 7.15 14.38
CA VAL A 128 13.74 8.52 14.89
C VAL A 128 13.79 8.46 16.42
N PRO A 129 14.77 9.12 17.07
CA PRO A 129 14.87 9.13 18.53
C PRO A 129 13.78 10.04 19.12
N LEU A 130 12.59 9.48 19.33
CA LEU A 130 11.44 10.14 19.93
C LEU A 130 10.97 9.34 21.13
N GLU A 131 10.61 10.04 22.20
CA GLU A 131 9.91 9.42 23.31
C GLU A 131 8.53 8.97 22.82
N VAL A 132 8.26 7.67 22.96
CA VAL A 132 6.97 7.08 22.63
C VAL A 132 6.28 6.62 23.91
N PRO A 133 4.94 6.67 23.97
CA PRO A 133 4.20 6.19 25.14
C PRO A 133 4.59 4.76 25.48
N VAL A 134 4.90 4.51 26.75
CA VAL A 134 5.21 3.17 27.26
C VAL A 134 3.89 2.47 27.56
N ILE A 135 3.67 1.32 26.91
CA ILE A 135 2.52 0.45 27.18
C ILE A 135 3.00 -0.86 27.79
N THR A 136 2.24 -1.40 28.73
CA THR A 136 2.54 -2.70 29.38
C THR A 136 1.71 -3.85 28.82
N LYS A 137 0.54 -3.56 28.23
CA LYS A 137 -0.35 -4.53 27.60
C LYS A 137 -1.29 -3.84 26.62
N LYS A 138 -1.95 -4.60 25.76
CA LYS A 138 -3.02 -4.11 24.88
C LYS A 138 -4.19 -3.55 25.68
N THR A 139 -4.85 -2.55 25.12
CA THR A 139 -6.15 -2.08 25.63
C THR A 139 -7.23 -3.16 25.49
N ASN A 140 -8.19 -3.18 26.42
CA ASN A 140 -9.35 -4.08 26.38
C ASN A 140 -10.51 -3.53 25.53
N GLN A 141 -10.50 -2.23 25.25
CA GLN A 141 -11.53 -1.52 24.51
C GLN A 141 -10.87 -0.62 23.46
N THR A 142 -11.46 -0.58 22.28
CA THR A 142 -11.05 0.29 21.16
C THR A 142 -12.29 0.86 20.48
N ASP A 143 -12.17 2.05 19.92
CA ASP A 143 -13.17 2.66 19.03
C ASP A 143 -12.96 2.28 17.54
N TYR A 144 -11.91 1.52 17.26
CA TYR A 144 -11.53 1.01 15.95
C TYR A 144 -11.48 -0.52 15.90
N ASP A 145 -11.76 -1.08 14.72
CA ASP A 145 -11.52 -2.47 14.34
C ASP A 145 -10.40 -2.55 13.32
N VAL A 146 -9.63 -3.64 13.37
CA VAL A 146 -8.53 -3.91 12.42
C VAL A 146 -8.76 -5.25 11.75
N LYS A 147 -8.90 -5.24 10.43
CA LYS A 147 -8.96 -6.44 9.61
C LYS A 147 -7.68 -6.58 8.79
N ILE A 148 -7.15 -7.80 8.77
CA ILE A 148 -5.95 -8.16 8.01
C ILE A 148 -6.40 -8.96 6.78
N ASN A 149 -6.04 -8.51 5.58
CA ASN A 149 -6.13 -9.33 4.39
C ASN A 149 -4.76 -9.97 4.12
N SER A 150 -4.74 -11.24 3.72
CA SER A 150 -3.50 -12.02 3.63
C SER A 150 -2.79 -11.91 2.29
N ASN A 151 -3.53 -11.80 1.18
CA ASN A 151 -2.97 -11.77 -0.17
C ASN A 151 -3.85 -10.95 -1.14
N PRO A 152 -3.42 -9.76 -1.55
CA PRO A 152 -2.23 -9.05 -1.06
C PRO A 152 -2.38 -8.67 0.42
N PHE A 153 -1.25 -8.58 1.13
CA PHE A 153 -1.24 -8.10 2.52
C PHE A 153 -1.78 -6.67 2.56
N SER A 154 -2.81 -6.44 3.37
CA SER A 154 -3.31 -5.10 3.66
C SER A 154 -3.96 -5.05 5.05
N LEU A 155 -3.95 -3.86 5.64
CA LEU A 155 -4.63 -3.56 6.89
C LEU A 155 -5.81 -2.65 6.59
N LEU A 156 -6.98 -3.01 7.09
CA LEU A 156 -8.20 -2.23 7.00
C LEU A 156 -8.61 -1.80 8.40
N ILE A 157 -8.53 -0.49 8.67
CA ILE A 157 -8.91 0.07 9.96
C ILE A 157 -10.30 0.69 9.81
N THR A 158 -11.23 0.34 10.69
CA THR A 158 -12.63 0.78 10.60
C THR A 158 -13.07 1.39 11.91
N ARG A 159 -13.73 2.55 11.88
CA ARG A 159 -14.32 3.16 13.08
C ARG A 159 -15.56 2.38 13.49
N LYS A 160 -15.58 1.80 14.69
CA LYS A 160 -16.67 0.95 15.19
C LYS A 160 -18.02 1.65 15.23
N SER A 161 -18.05 2.90 15.68
CA SER A 161 -19.30 3.66 15.86
C SER A 161 -20.04 3.94 14.55
N THR A 162 -19.33 3.98 13.42
CA THR A 162 -19.90 4.39 12.12
C THR A 162 -19.76 3.32 11.03
N GLY A 163 -18.89 2.33 11.21
CA GLY A 163 -18.52 1.37 10.17
C GLY A 163 -17.67 1.95 9.04
N VAL A 164 -17.23 3.21 9.13
CA VAL A 164 -16.41 3.87 8.10
C VAL A 164 -14.97 3.36 8.14
N THR A 165 -14.44 2.93 7.00
CA THR A 165 -13.01 2.65 6.80
C THR A 165 -12.22 3.96 6.82
N LEU A 166 -11.14 3.99 7.62
CA LEU A 166 -10.24 5.13 7.81
C LEU A 166 -9.04 5.07 6.87
#